data_AF-A0A1Y3ASR2-F1
#
_entry.id   AF-A0A1Y3ASR2-F1
#
_cell.length_a   1.000
_cell.length_b   1.000
_cell.length_c   1.000
_cell.angle_alpha   90.00
_cell.angle_beta   90.00
_cell.angle_gamma   90.00
#
_symmetry.space_group_name_H-M   'P 1'
#
loop_
_entity.id
_entity.type
_entity.pdbx_description
1 polymer ?
#
loop_
_entity_poly.entity_id
_entity_poly.type
_entity_poly.pdbx_seq_one_letter_code
_entity_poly.pdbx_strand_id
1 'polypeptide(L)'
;VSPTDLLLRLGEFDISTDTEPHSHIERRIQIIAPHPKFDPRTFEYDLALLRFYEPIRFQKNIIPICLPEHNETYVGRWATVTGWGRLHEGKFWN
;
A
#
# COMPACT_ATOMS: atom_id res chain seq x y z
N VAL A 1 -12.09 10.14 0.88
CA VAL A 1 -10.81 10.37 0.17
C VAL A 1 -11.06 10.29 -1.31
N SER A 2 -10.73 11.34 -2.07
CA SER A 2 -10.81 11.31 -3.54
C SER A 2 -9.57 10.61 -4.11
N PRO A 3 -9.65 9.89 -5.24
CA PRO A 3 -8.48 9.38 -5.96
C PRO A 3 -7.43 10.47 -6.24
N THR A 4 -7.86 11.71 -6.44
CA THR A 4 -6.98 12.87 -6.69
C THR A 4 -6.18 13.31 -5.49
N ASP A 5 -6.59 12.93 -4.28
CA ASP A 5 -5.92 13.30 -3.03
C ASP A 5 -4.75 12.35 -2.72
N LEU A 6 -4.57 11.29 -3.52
CA LEU A 6 -3.60 10.24 -3.29
C LEU A 6 -2.58 10.16 -4.43
N LEU A 7 -1.33 9.97 -4.04
CA LEU A 7 -0.22 9.64 -4.94
C LEU A 7 0.43 8.34 -4.46
N LEU A 8 0.52 7.34 -5.33
CA LEU A 8 1.19 6.09 -5.03
C LEU A 8 2.67 6.22 -5.39
N ARG A 9 3.56 6.01 -4.41
CA ARG A 9 5.01 5.92 -4.62
C ARG A 9 5.45 4.45 -4.45
N LEU A 10 6.21 3.92 -5.41
CA LEU A 10 6.72 2.54 -5.39
C LEU A 10 8.25 2.52 -5.52
N GLY A 11 8.89 1.57 -4.85
CA GLY A 11 10.34 1.36 -4.92
C GLY A 11 11.18 2.31 -4.07
N GLU A 12 10.56 2.95 -3.09
CA GLU A 12 11.20 3.89 -2.17
C GLU A 12 12.07 3.16 -1.12
N PHE A 13 13.14 3.84 -0.67
CA PHE A 13 13.97 3.46 0.47
C PHE A 13 14.25 4.64 1.41
N ASP A 14 14.90 5.72 0.93
CA ASP A 14 15.14 6.94 1.72
C ASP A 14 14.26 8.08 1.25
N ILE A 15 13.12 8.26 1.93
CA ILE A 15 12.13 9.30 1.62
C ILE A 15 12.65 10.74 1.72
N SER A 16 13.88 10.95 2.20
CA SER A 16 14.51 12.27 2.30
C SER A 16 15.37 12.63 1.08
N THR A 17 15.66 11.69 0.18
CA THR A 17 16.52 11.91 -0.99
C THR A 17 15.99 11.20 -2.24
N ASP A 18 16.57 11.54 -3.40
CA ASP A 18 16.27 10.89 -4.69
C ASP A 18 17.55 10.36 -5.37
N THR A 19 18.55 9.99 -4.56
CA THR A 19 19.90 9.66 -5.05
C THR A 19 20.18 8.17 -5.18
N GLU A 20 19.17 7.33 -4.96
CA GLU A 20 19.28 5.89 -5.01
C GLU A 20 19.61 5.37 -6.42
N PRO A 21 20.37 4.25 -6.54
CA PRO A 21 20.68 3.64 -7.84
C PRO A 21 19.45 3.25 -8.68
N HIS A 22 18.33 3.01 -8.01
CA HIS A 22 17.03 2.80 -8.64
C HIS A 22 16.03 3.78 -8.05
N SER A 23 15.62 4.77 -8.86
CA SER A 23 14.63 5.75 -8.44
C SER A 23 13.29 5.09 -8.10
N HIS A 24 12.57 5.72 -7.18
CA HIS A 24 11.16 5.43 -6.96
C HIS A 24 10.35 5.85 -8.19
N ILE A 25 9.11 5.37 -8.28
CA ILE A 25 8.14 5.80 -9.29
C ILE A 25 6.86 6.27 -8.63
N GLU A 26 6.20 7.24 -9.25
CA GLU A 26 4.92 7.75 -8.77
C GLU A 26 3.80 7.45 -9.77
N ARG A 27 2.59 7.22 -9.24
CA ARG A 27 1.39 6.95 -10.03
C ARG A 27 0.18 7.64 -9.43
N ARG A 28 -0.63 8.24 -10.29
CA ARG A 28 -1.94 8.79 -9.91
C ARG A 28 -2.94 7.65 -9.72
N ILE A 29 -3.75 7.76 -8.67
CA ILE A 29 -4.83 6.79 -8.42
C ILE A 29 -6.01 7.09 -9.35
N GLN A 30 -6.52 6.04 -9.98
CA GLN A 30 -7.71 6.06 -10.82
C GLN A 30 -8.94 5.63 -10.01
N ILE A 31 -8.84 4.57 -9.22
CA ILE A 31 -9.95 3.98 -8.47
C ILE A 31 -9.48 3.67 -7.05
N ILE A 32 -10.32 4.03 -6.08
CA ILE A 32 -10.27 3.55 -4.70
C ILE A 32 -11.48 2.63 -4.52
N ALA A 33 -11.25 1.35 -4.26
CA ALA A 33 -12.29 0.35 -4.07
C ALA A 33 -12.19 -0.25 -2.65
N PRO A 34 -12.84 0.38 -1.65
CA PRO A 34 -12.93 -0.21 -0.31
C PRO A 34 -13.75 -1.50 -0.35
N HIS A 35 -13.50 -2.40 0.59
CA HIS A 35 -14.32 -3.60 0.72
C HIS A 35 -15.79 -3.21 0.94
N PRO A 36 -16.76 -3.77 0.18
CA PRO A 36 -18.17 -3.37 0.26
C PRO A 36 -18.83 -3.54 1.65
N LYS A 37 -18.21 -4.31 2.54
CA LYS A 37 -18.66 -4.57 3.91
C LYS A 37 -17.85 -3.86 4.99
N PHE A 38 -16.95 -2.94 4.62
CA PHE A 38 -16.16 -2.21 5.61
C PHE A 38 -17.08 -1.46 6.59
N ASP A 39 -16.90 -1.68 7.90
CA ASP A 39 -17.59 -0.93 8.95
C ASP A 39 -16.57 -0.03 9.68
N PRO A 40 -16.68 1.31 9.56
CA PRO A 40 -15.73 2.24 10.17
C PRO A 40 -15.83 2.33 11.69
N ARG A 41 -16.85 1.71 12.32
CA ARG A 41 -17.00 1.69 13.79
C ARG A 41 -16.28 0.51 14.41
N THR A 42 -16.21 -0.61 13.70
CA THR A 42 -15.61 -1.88 14.19
C THR A 42 -14.30 -2.22 13.49
N PHE A 43 -14.00 -1.57 12.36
CA PHE A 43 -12.90 -1.90 11.46
C PHE A 43 -12.99 -3.33 10.88
N GLU A 44 -14.18 -3.93 10.88
CA GLU A 44 -14.39 -5.18 10.16
C GLU A 44 -14.25 -4.95 8.65
N TYR A 45 -13.59 -5.90 7.97
CA TYR A 45 -13.27 -5.83 6.55
C TYR A 45 -12.45 -4.59 6.16
N ASP A 46 -11.51 -4.18 7.00
CA ASP A 46 -10.58 -3.10 6.71
C ASP A 46 -9.56 -3.49 5.63
N LEU A 47 -9.99 -3.37 4.38
CA LEU A 47 -9.22 -3.65 3.16
C LEU A 47 -9.74 -2.78 2.02
N ALA A 48 -8.82 -2.30 1.18
CA ALA A 48 -9.16 -1.61 -0.06
C ALA A 48 -8.19 -1.98 -1.19
N LEU A 49 -8.66 -1.89 -2.42
CA LEU A 49 -7.83 -1.97 -3.62
C LEU A 49 -7.66 -0.57 -4.23
N LEU A 50 -6.42 -0.26 -4.62
CA LEU A 50 -6.09 0.93 -5.39
C LEU A 50 -5.73 0.52 -6.82
N ARG A 51 -6.42 1.10 -7.80
CA ARG A 51 -6.03 1.00 -9.22
C ARG A 51 -5.45 2.34 -9.63
N PHE A 52 -4.28 2.31 -10.26
CA PHE A 52 -3.62 3.50 -10.81
C PHE A 52 -3.64 3.50 -12.35
N TYR A 53 -3.42 4.66 -12.96
CA TYR A 53 -3.62 4.87 -14.40
C TYR A 53 -2.64 4.07 -15.28
N GLU A 54 -1.34 4.25 -15.08
CA GLU A 54 -0.33 3.66 -15.95
C GLU A 54 0.29 2.42 -15.30
N PRO A 55 0.36 1.27 -16.01
CA PRO A 55 1.05 0.09 -15.48
C PRO A 55 2.52 0.41 -15.16
N ILE A 56 3.09 -0.38 -14.26
CA ILE A 56 4.50 -0.29 -13.89
C ILE A 56 5.26 -1.44 -14.53
N ARG A 57 6.53 -1.20 -14.87
CA ARG A 57 7.46 -2.27 -15.20
C ARG A 57 8.16 -2.68 -13.92
N PHE A 58 8.20 -3.98 -13.64
CA PHE A 58 8.97 -4.47 -12.51
C PHE A 58 10.46 -4.22 -12.72
N GLN A 59 11.13 -3.92 -11.61
CA GLN A 59 12.56 -3.64 -11.55
C GLN A 59 13.09 -4.08 -10.19
N LYS A 60 14.40 -3.95 -9.96
CA LYS A 60 15.05 -4.53 -8.77
C LYS A 60 14.44 -4.07 -7.43
N ASN A 61 13.99 -2.82 -7.33
CA ASN A 61 13.32 -2.25 -6.15
C ASN A 61 11.78 -2.29 -6.24
N ILE A 62 11.18 -2.85 -7.30
CA ILE A 62 9.72 -2.88 -7.49
C ILE A 62 9.28 -4.27 -7.96
N ILE A 63 8.79 -5.05 -7.01
CA ILE A 63 8.23 -6.39 -7.22
C ILE A 63 6.90 -6.53 -6.45
N PRO A 64 5.98 -7.39 -6.90
CA PRO A 64 4.76 -7.68 -6.15
C PRO A 64 5.04 -8.58 -4.95
N ILE A 65 4.18 -8.50 -3.94
CA ILE A 65 4.09 -9.51 -2.87
C ILE A 65 3.11 -10.61 -3.29
N CYS A 66 3.33 -11.83 -2.80
CA CYS A 66 2.40 -12.95 -3.01
C CYS A 66 1.14 -12.78 -2.15
N LEU A 67 0.00 -13.25 -2.66
CA LEU A 67 -1.21 -13.43 -1.86
C LEU A 67 -1.23 -14.84 -1.26
N PRO A 68 -1.80 -15.01 -0.05
CA PRO A 68 -1.94 -16.32 0.56
C PRO A 68 -2.89 -17.21 -0.25
N GLU A 69 -2.64 -18.52 -0.23
CA GLU A 69 -3.60 -19.50 -0.75
C GLU A 69 -4.76 -19.70 0.24
N HIS A 70 -5.92 -20.16 -0.25
CA HIS A 70 -7.18 -20.17 0.51
C HIS A 70 -7.14 -20.97 1.83
N ASN A 71 -6.20 -21.90 1.98
CA ASN A 71 -6.06 -22.78 3.14
C ASN A 71 -4.68 -22.69 3.81
N GLU A 72 -3.88 -21.65 3.52
CA GLU A 72 -2.59 -21.49 4.18
C GLU A 72 -2.76 -21.01 5.64
N THR A 73 -2.02 -21.61 6.57
CA THR A 73 -1.95 -21.18 7.97
C THR A 73 -0.56 -20.67 8.32
N TYR A 74 -0.52 -19.55 9.03
CA TYR A 74 0.70 -18.90 9.47
C TYR A 74 0.90 -18.96 11.00
N VAL A 75 0.09 -19.76 11.72
CA VAL A 75 0.21 -19.93 13.16
C VAL A 75 1.61 -20.47 13.53
N GLY A 76 2.26 -19.83 14.49
CA GLY A 76 3.61 -20.21 14.95
C GLY A 76 4.74 -19.84 14.00
N ARG A 77 4.46 -19.12 12.90
CA ARG A 77 5.49 -18.61 11.99
C ARG A 77 5.93 -17.20 12.38
N TRP A 78 7.17 -16.86 12.05
CA TRP A 78 7.69 -15.50 12.18
C TRP A 78 7.15 -14.62 11.06
N ALA A 79 6.78 -13.39 11.39
CA ALA A 79 6.40 -12.36 10.44
C ALA A 79 7.38 -11.18 10.50
N THR A 80 7.51 -10.46 9.40
CA THR A 80 8.30 -9.23 9.31
C THR A 80 7.38 -8.05 9.11
N VAL A 81 7.51 -7.04 9.96
CA VAL A 81 6.82 -5.74 9.80
C VAL A 81 7.84 -4.73 9.31
N THR A 82 7.51 -3.99 8.27
CA THR A 82 8.41 -3.00 7.64
C THR A 82 7.64 -1.73 7.27
N GLY A 83 8.34 -0.59 7.24
CA GLY A 83 7.81 0.71 6.87
C GLY A 83 8.61 1.87 7.47
N TRP A 84 8.21 3.10 7.15
CA TRP A 84 8.90 4.34 7.55
C TRP A 84 8.38 4.96 8.85
N GLY A 85 7.76 4.16 9.73
CA GLY A 85 7.48 4.58 11.10
C GLY A 85 6.29 5.51 11.31
N ARG A 86 5.28 5.52 10.41
CA ARG A 86 3.99 6.15 10.72
C ARG A 86 3.16 5.24 11.62
N LEU A 87 3.26 5.47 12.94
CA LEU A 87 2.64 4.62 13.96
C LEU A 87 1.20 5.02 14.32
N HIS A 88 0.73 6.16 13.84
CA HIS A 88 -0.62 6.65 14.08
C HIS A 88 -1.31 7.00 12.76
N GLU A 89 -2.59 6.63 12.67
CA GLU A 89 -3.46 7.08 11.60
C GLU A 89 -3.59 8.61 11.64
N GLY A 90 -3.59 9.25 10.47
CA GLY A 90 -3.95 10.66 10.39
C GLY A 90 -5.43 10.80 10.74
N LYS A 91 -5.77 11.61 11.74
CA LYS A 91 -7.17 11.97 12.01
C LYS A 91 -7.69 12.81 10.84
N PHE A 92 -8.36 12.18 9.89
CA PHE A 92 -9.08 12.89 8.83
C PHE A 92 -10.55 13.05 9.25
N TRP A 93 -10.79 13.99 10.15
CA TRP A 93 -12.11 14.58 10.39
C TRP A 93 -11.94 16.08 10.58
N ASN A 94 -12.22 16.83 9.52
CA ASN A 94 -12.76 18.20 9.57
C ASN A 94 -13.67 18.39 8.37
#